data_AF-A0A7V4UXD2-F1
#
_entry.id   AF-A0A7V4UXD2-F1
#
_cell.length_a   1.000
_cell.length_b   1.000
_cell.length_c   1.000
_cell.angle_alpha   90.00
_cell.angle_beta   90.00
_cell.angle_gamma   90.00
#
_symmetry.space_group_name_H-M   'P 1'
#
loop_
_entity.id
_entity.type
_entity.pdbx_description
1 polymer ?
#
loop_
_entity_poly.entity_id
_entity_poly.type
_entity_poly.pdbx_seq_one_letter_code
_entity_poly.pdbx_strand_id
1 'polypeptide(L)'
;IPTVAREVFDVTGAGDTVISVLSLGLACGLTHAESAWVANVAAGIAVGKLGTSTVSPQEIVAEVGHGLKDSDSKIKNLDVLAHIISQERSRGKQVVFTNGCFDLLHVGHVKYLQKARGLGDLLVVGLNSDASVKRLKGEHRPLIEESERAHILAALDCIDFVVIFDEDTPLAVIEALAPAVLVKGADYSVEEVVGRELVEAGGGRVELVQFVDGRSTSRIIDKILASY
;
A
#
# COMPACT_ATOMS: atom_id res chain seq x y z
N ILE A 1 22.94 2.22 17.23
CA ILE A 1 21.99 2.79 16.24
C ILE A 1 22.66 4.02 15.65
N PRO A 2 22.96 4.05 14.34
CA PRO A 2 23.56 5.23 13.71
C PRO A 2 22.57 6.39 13.70
N THR A 3 23.06 7.61 13.90
CA THR A 3 22.22 8.82 13.92
C THR A 3 21.69 9.14 12.52
N VAL A 4 20.40 9.46 12.40
CA VAL A 4 19.84 10.00 11.15
C VAL A 4 20.30 11.45 11.04
N ALA A 5 21.36 11.69 10.26
CA ALA A 5 21.95 13.02 10.10
C ALA A 5 21.15 13.85 9.08
N ARG A 6 20.64 15.01 9.52
CA ARG A 6 20.15 16.11 8.67
C ARG A 6 21.16 17.26 8.66
N GLU A 7 20.95 18.27 7.81
CA GLU A 7 21.58 19.58 8.00
C GLU A 7 21.18 20.09 9.40
N VAL A 8 22.16 20.18 10.29
CA VAL A 8 21.95 20.56 11.69
C VAL A 8 21.86 22.08 11.77
N PHE A 9 20.70 22.59 12.15
CA PHE A 9 20.49 24.03 12.35
C PHE A 9 20.65 24.42 13.82
N ASP A 10 20.12 23.60 14.74
CA ASP A 10 20.16 23.83 16.19
C ASP A 10 20.08 22.48 16.93
N VAL A 11 20.83 22.29 18.02
CA VAL A 11 20.82 21.04 18.82
C VAL A 11 19.99 21.15 20.10
N THR A 12 19.39 22.31 20.34
CA THR A 12 18.64 22.61 21.56
C THR A 12 17.35 21.77 21.63
N GLY A 13 17.15 21.01 22.70
CA GLY A 13 15.95 20.18 22.92
C GLY A 13 15.98 18.79 22.26
N ALA A 14 17.06 18.42 21.56
CA ALA A 14 17.20 17.10 20.95
C ALA A 14 17.21 15.96 22.00
N GLY A 15 17.91 16.16 23.12
CA GLY A 15 17.95 15.19 24.23
C GLY A 15 16.58 14.96 24.87
N ASP A 16 15.81 16.02 25.09
CA ASP A 16 14.45 15.95 25.65
C ASP A 16 13.50 15.21 24.70
N THR A 17 13.68 15.42 23.39
CA THR A 17 12.94 14.71 22.35
C THR A 17 13.26 13.22 22.36
N VAL A 18 14.54 12.84 22.45
CA VAL A 18 14.96 11.43 22.54
C VAL A 18 14.33 10.77 23.76
N ILE A 19 14.46 11.37 24.94
CA ILE A 19 13.96 10.77 26.20
C ILE A 19 12.44 10.63 26.15
N SER A 20 11.74 11.65 25.65
CA SER A 20 10.28 11.67 25.56
C SER A 20 9.75 10.57 24.63
N VAL A 21 10.32 10.46 23.42
CA VAL A 21 9.88 9.48 22.41
C VAL A 21 10.32 8.05 22.77
N LEU A 22 11.51 7.88 23.35
CA LEU A 22 11.97 6.58 23.87
C LEU A 22 11.04 6.08 24.98
N SER A 23 10.71 6.96 25.94
CA SER A 23 9.82 6.61 27.07
C SER A 23 8.43 6.26 26.59
N LEU A 24 7.90 7.00 25.61
CA LEU A 24 6.60 6.72 25.00
C LEU A 24 6.60 5.37 24.28
N GLY A 25 7.64 5.07 23.49
CA GLY A 25 7.78 3.78 22.81
C GLY A 25 7.76 2.60 23.77
N LEU A 26 8.57 2.68 24.84
CA LEU A 26 8.61 1.65 25.88
C LEU A 26 7.26 1.51 26.60
N ALA A 27 6.59 2.63 26.91
CA ALA A 27 5.27 2.61 27.55
C ALA A 27 4.19 1.99 26.67
N CYS A 28 4.33 2.11 25.34
CA CYS A 28 3.46 1.48 24.35
C CYS A 28 3.85 0.03 24.03
N GLY A 29 4.89 -0.53 24.67
CA GLY A 29 5.30 -1.92 24.50
C GLY A 29 6.24 -2.19 23.33
N LEU A 30 6.81 -1.15 22.71
CA LEU A 30 7.87 -1.32 21.70
C LEU A 30 9.13 -1.90 22.36
N THR A 31 9.92 -2.64 21.58
CA THR A 31 11.23 -3.09 22.04
C THR A 31 12.17 -1.91 22.28
N HIS A 32 13.24 -2.13 23.05
CA HIS A 32 14.30 -1.13 23.24
C HIS A 32 14.89 -0.65 21.91
N ALA A 33 15.04 -1.56 20.93
CA ALA A 33 15.57 -1.24 19.62
C ALA A 33 14.62 -0.36 18.80
N GLU A 34 13.34 -0.71 18.73
CA GLU A 34 12.31 0.07 18.03
C GLU A 34 12.13 1.44 18.68
N SER A 35 12.03 1.48 20.01
CA SER A 35 11.88 2.73 20.77
C SER A 35 13.06 3.68 20.55
N ALA A 36 14.29 3.14 20.58
CA ALA A 36 15.49 3.93 20.34
C ALA A 36 15.61 4.39 18.88
N TRP A 37 15.10 3.60 17.93
CA TRP A 37 15.06 3.98 16.53
C TRP A 37 14.08 5.14 16.28
N VAL A 38 12.83 5.06 16.77
CA VAL A 38 11.85 6.15 16.64
C VAL A 38 12.34 7.43 17.33
N ALA A 39 12.96 7.30 18.50
CA ALA A 39 13.57 8.42 19.22
C ALA A 39 14.70 9.09 18.43
N ASN A 40 15.53 8.31 17.74
CA ASN A 40 16.59 8.80 16.87
C ASN A 40 16.03 9.58 15.66
N VAL A 41 14.94 9.09 15.06
CA VAL A 41 14.24 9.81 13.97
C VAL A 41 13.66 11.13 14.48
N ALA A 42 12.97 11.12 15.61
CA ALA A 42 12.39 12.32 16.21
C ALA A 42 13.46 13.37 16.54
N ALA A 43 14.60 12.95 17.09
CA ALA A 43 15.72 13.83 17.36
C ALA A 43 16.30 14.45 16.08
N GLY A 44 16.42 13.66 15.00
CA GLY A 44 16.84 14.15 13.69
C GLY A 44 15.91 15.24 13.14
N ILE A 45 14.60 15.09 13.32
CA ILE A 45 13.62 16.12 12.94
C ILE A 45 13.80 17.37 13.81
N ALA A 46 13.93 17.21 15.13
CA ALA A 46 14.09 18.32 16.07
C ALA A 46 15.30 19.19 15.73
N VAL A 47 16.46 18.59 15.44
CA VAL A 47 17.69 19.33 15.15
C VAL A 47 17.71 20.04 13.79
N GLY A 48 16.77 19.65 12.91
CA GLY A 48 16.54 20.33 11.63
C GLY A 48 15.70 21.60 11.74
N LYS A 49 15.25 21.97 12.94
CA LYS A 49 14.41 23.15 13.20
C LYS A 49 15.19 24.18 14.02
N LEU A 50 14.84 25.46 13.88
CA LEU A 50 15.44 26.55 14.66
C LEU A 50 14.80 26.66 16.04
N GLY A 51 15.61 26.67 17.11
CA GLY A 51 15.15 26.85 18.48
C GLY A 51 14.45 25.63 19.10
N THR A 52 13.89 25.82 20.30
CA THR A 52 13.07 24.79 20.97
C THR A 52 11.77 24.58 20.21
N SER A 53 11.74 23.56 19.37
CA SER A 53 10.61 23.23 18.52
C SER A 53 10.04 21.87 18.90
N THR A 54 8.73 21.69 18.69
CA THR A 54 8.07 20.41 18.92
C THR A 54 8.21 19.51 17.70
N VAL A 55 8.21 18.19 17.94
CA VAL A 55 8.12 17.19 16.87
C VAL A 55 6.76 16.51 16.99
N SER A 56 5.96 16.61 15.94
CA SER A 56 4.64 15.99 15.90
C SER A 56 4.71 14.52 15.50
N PRO A 57 3.73 13.68 15.91
CA PRO A 57 3.63 12.31 15.43
C PRO A 57 3.61 12.20 13.91
N GLN A 58 2.94 13.14 13.21
CA GLN A 58 2.86 13.17 11.75
C GLN A 58 4.23 13.36 11.11
N GLU A 59 5.09 14.20 11.69
CA GLU A 59 6.46 14.41 11.20
C GLU A 59 7.32 13.17 11.40
N ILE A 60 7.19 12.48 12.54
CA ILE A 60 7.89 11.22 12.79
C ILE A 60 7.45 10.16 11.78
N VAL A 61 6.14 10.00 11.57
CA VAL A 61 5.58 9.04 10.61
C VAL A 61 6.05 9.35 9.18
N ALA A 62 6.06 10.63 8.79
CA ALA A 62 6.56 11.04 7.48
C ALA A 62 8.05 10.72 7.31
N GLU A 63 8.89 11.00 8.32
CA GLU A 63 10.33 10.78 8.24
C GLU A 63 10.71 9.29 8.27
N VAL A 64 10.03 8.51 9.10
CA VAL A 64 10.09 7.04 9.07
C VAL A 64 9.75 6.54 7.66
N GLY A 65 8.73 7.12 7.02
CA GLY A 65 8.37 6.82 5.63
C GLY A 65 9.44 7.20 4.61
N HIS A 66 10.20 8.28 4.82
CA HIS A 66 11.27 8.73 3.92
C HIS A 66 12.54 7.88 3.98
N GLY A 67 12.85 7.27 5.13
CA GLY A 67 13.96 6.31 5.28
C GLY A 67 13.71 4.97 4.59
N LEU A 68 12.45 4.65 4.31
CA LEU A 68 11.99 3.48 3.56
C LEU A 68 11.87 3.85 2.07
N LYS A 69 12.98 4.15 1.39
CA LYS A 69 13.03 4.08 -0.09
C LYS A 69 13.03 2.63 -0.59
N ASP A 70 12.20 1.81 0.02
CA ASP A 70 11.97 0.42 -0.33
C ASP A 70 10.49 0.26 -0.69
N SER A 71 10.18 -0.73 -1.52
CA SER A 71 8.81 -1.13 -1.89
C SER A 71 7.86 -1.20 -0.68
N ASP A 72 8.40 -1.51 0.50
CA ASP A 72 7.72 -1.61 1.79
C ASP A 72 6.94 -0.34 2.17
N SER A 73 7.38 0.83 1.72
CA SER A 73 6.68 2.09 1.99
C SER A 73 5.28 2.15 1.37
N LYS A 74 5.03 1.40 0.28
CA LYS A 74 3.71 1.33 -0.38
C LYS A 74 2.81 0.25 0.20
N ILE A 75 3.37 -0.74 0.89
CA ILE A 75 2.60 -1.83 1.50
C ILE A 75 2.08 -1.34 2.85
N LYS A 76 0.75 -1.33 3.02
CA LYS A 76 0.08 -0.82 4.22
C LYS A 76 -0.98 -1.81 4.68
N ASN A 77 -1.16 -1.91 6.00
CA ASN A 77 -2.36 -2.53 6.55
C ASN A 77 -3.58 -1.64 6.29
N LEU A 78 -4.77 -2.23 6.39
CA LEU A 78 -6.02 -1.56 6.00
C LEU A 78 -6.29 -0.31 6.85
N ASP A 79 -6.06 -0.35 8.16
CA ASP A 79 -6.35 0.76 9.07
C ASP A 79 -5.48 2.00 8.76
N VAL A 80 -4.17 1.79 8.58
CA VAL A 80 -3.23 2.86 8.22
C VAL A 80 -3.57 3.40 6.84
N LEU A 81 -3.87 2.52 5.89
CA LEU A 81 -4.21 2.94 4.54
C LEU A 81 -5.51 3.73 4.49
N ALA A 82 -6.55 3.32 5.22
CA ALA A 82 -7.81 4.04 5.32
C ALA A 82 -7.61 5.46 5.87
N HIS A 83 -6.72 5.63 6.85
CA HIS A 83 -6.37 6.94 7.37
C HIS A 83 -5.67 7.81 6.31
N ILE A 84 -4.68 7.27 5.60
CA ILE A 84 -3.98 7.97 4.50
C ILE A 84 -4.96 8.37 3.41
N ILE A 85 -5.79 7.44 2.95
CA ILE A 85 -6.77 7.65 1.89
C ILE A 85 -7.81 8.70 2.29
N SER A 86 -8.28 8.69 3.53
CA SER A 86 -9.16 9.73 4.06
C SER A 86 -8.53 11.14 3.98
N GLN A 87 -7.26 11.27 4.34
CA GLN A 87 -6.52 12.53 4.21
C GLN A 87 -6.38 12.97 2.74
N GLU A 88 -6.00 12.07 1.85
CA GLU A 88 -5.85 12.39 0.41
C GLU A 88 -7.19 12.79 -0.21
N ARG A 89 -8.28 12.11 0.16
CA ARG A 89 -9.64 12.50 -0.26
C ARG A 89 -10.03 13.88 0.26
N SER A 90 -9.68 14.23 1.50
CA SER A 90 -9.93 15.58 2.04
C SER A 90 -9.17 16.68 1.27
N ARG A 91 -8.08 16.31 0.59
CA ARG A 91 -7.31 17.18 -0.34
C ARG A 91 -7.89 17.20 -1.76
N GLY A 92 -9.02 16.54 -1.99
CA GLY A 92 -9.69 16.46 -3.28
C GLY A 92 -9.09 15.43 -4.24
N LYS A 93 -8.21 14.52 -3.76
CA LYS A 93 -7.60 13.50 -4.62
C LYS A 93 -8.58 12.38 -4.96
N GLN A 94 -8.59 11.98 -6.23
CA GLN A 94 -9.38 10.84 -6.70
C GLN A 94 -8.62 9.53 -6.51
N VAL A 95 -9.14 8.69 -5.62
CA VAL A 95 -8.55 7.38 -5.33
C VAL A 95 -9.14 6.33 -6.25
N VAL A 96 -8.26 5.65 -6.99
CA VAL A 96 -8.57 4.50 -7.82
C VAL A 96 -8.25 3.23 -7.04
N PHE A 97 -9.17 2.28 -7.02
CA PHE A 97 -8.96 0.98 -6.42
C PHE A 97 -9.13 -0.12 -7.45
N THR A 98 -8.25 -1.11 -7.38
CA THR A 98 -8.44 -2.40 -8.05
C THR A 98 -7.93 -3.52 -7.15
N ASN A 99 -8.31 -4.76 -7.45
CA ASN A 99 -7.83 -5.90 -6.70
C ASN A 99 -7.57 -7.12 -7.59
N GLY A 100 -6.80 -8.06 -7.07
CA GLY A 100 -6.58 -9.34 -7.72
C GLY A 100 -5.50 -10.17 -7.04
N CYS A 101 -5.32 -11.39 -7.53
CA CYS A 101 -4.30 -12.30 -7.00
C CYS A 101 -2.88 -11.94 -7.44
N PHE A 102 -2.71 -11.44 -8.67
CA PHE A 102 -1.41 -11.08 -9.25
C PHE A 102 -0.30 -12.14 -9.08
N ASP A 103 -0.66 -13.43 -9.19
CA ASP A 103 0.22 -14.57 -8.90
C ASP A 103 1.50 -14.57 -9.75
N LEU A 104 1.39 -14.80 -11.07
CA LEU A 104 2.49 -14.53 -11.99
C LEU A 104 2.21 -13.22 -12.74
N LEU A 105 2.92 -12.17 -12.35
CA LEU A 105 2.84 -10.88 -13.02
C LEU A 105 3.35 -10.99 -14.46
N HIS A 106 2.63 -10.37 -15.38
CA HIS A 106 3.01 -10.29 -16.79
C HIS A 106 2.59 -8.93 -17.36
N VAL A 107 3.05 -8.63 -18.58
CA VAL A 107 2.79 -7.33 -19.23
C VAL A 107 1.29 -6.96 -19.29
N GLY A 108 0.39 -7.94 -19.39
CA GLY A 108 -1.06 -7.72 -19.30
C GLY A 108 -1.48 -7.04 -18.00
N HIS A 109 -1.03 -7.55 -16.85
CA HIS A 109 -1.27 -6.93 -15.54
C HIS A 109 -0.63 -5.53 -15.45
N VAL A 110 0.61 -5.38 -15.90
CA VAL A 110 1.31 -4.07 -15.84
C VAL A 110 0.56 -3.02 -16.66
N LYS A 111 0.17 -3.33 -17.90
CA LYS A 111 -0.60 -2.40 -18.74
C LYS A 111 -1.99 -2.11 -18.17
N TYR A 112 -2.63 -3.10 -17.56
CA TYR A 112 -3.90 -2.93 -16.86
C TYR A 112 -3.77 -1.94 -15.68
N LEU A 113 -2.76 -2.13 -14.83
CA LEU A 113 -2.48 -1.26 -13.68
C LEU A 113 -2.11 0.16 -14.11
N GLN A 114 -1.31 0.31 -15.18
CA GLN A 114 -0.99 1.61 -15.76
C GLN A 114 -2.23 2.35 -16.27
N LYS A 115 -3.15 1.64 -16.94
CA LYS A 115 -4.43 2.22 -17.36
C LYS A 115 -5.28 2.62 -16.16
N ALA A 116 -5.38 1.75 -15.14
CA ALA A 116 -6.11 2.04 -13.91
C ALA A 116 -5.57 3.31 -13.23
N ARG A 117 -4.24 3.44 -13.12
CA ARG A 117 -3.59 4.62 -12.54
C ARG A 117 -3.95 5.93 -13.25
N GLY A 118 -4.22 5.88 -14.55
CA GLY A 118 -4.62 7.03 -15.36
C GLY A 118 -6.06 7.52 -15.11
N LEU A 119 -6.87 6.80 -14.32
CA LEU A 119 -8.27 7.14 -14.06
C LEU A 119 -8.48 8.01 -12.81
N GLY A 120 -7.40 8.37 -12.12
CA GLY A 120 -7.42 9.22 -10.93
C GLY A 120 -6.02 9.65 -10.48
N ASP A 121 -5.92 10.14 -9.25
CA ASP A 121 -4.68 10.68 -8.68
C ASP A 121 -3.81 9.65 -7.97
N LEU A 122 -4.41 8.58 -7.44
CA LEU A 122 -3.73 7.55 -6.66
C LEU A 122 -4.29 6.17 -7.02
N LEU A 123 -3.44 5.17 -7.19
CA LEU A 123 -3.84 3.77 -7.38
C LEU A 123 -3.52 2.94 -6.12
N VAL A 124 -4.58 2.38 -5.55
CA VAL A 124 -4.50 1.36 -4.50
C VAL A 124 -4.80 -0.01 -5.10
N VAL A 125 -3.95 -0.99 -4.79
CA VAL A 125 -4.15 -2.39 -5.18
C VAL A 125 -4.47 -3.24 -3.95
N GLY A 126 -5.67 -3.81 -3.93
CA GLY A 126 -6.02 -4.91 -3.03
C GLY A 126 -5.41 -6.23 -3.52
N LEU A 127 -4.47 -6.78 -2.78
CA LEU A 127 -3.85 -8.08 -3.07
C LEU A 127 -4.52 -9.18 -2.25
N ASN A 128 -5.03 -10.22 -2.91
CA ASN A 128 -5.54 -11.39 -2.20
C ASN A 128 -4.40 -12.10 -1.46
N SER A 129 -4.62 -12.46 -0.20
CA SER A 129 -3.71 -13.30 0.59
C SER A 129 -3.55 -14.70 0.01
N ASP A 130 -2.54 -15.44 0.45
CA ASP A 130 -2.32 -16.82 0.03
C ASP A 130 -3.50 -17.71 0.39
N ALA A 131 -4.10 -17.50 1.57
CA ALA A 131 -5.30 -18.22 1.99
C ALA A 131 -6.51 -17.89 1.09
N SER A 132 -6.70 -16.61 0.75
CA SER A 132 -7.75 -16.17 -0.18
C SER A 132 -7.57 -16.78 -1.57
N VAL A 133 -6.35 -16.76 -2.10
CA VAL A 133 -6.06 -17.33 -3.43
C VAL A 133 -6.26 -18.85 -3.45
N LYS A 134 -5.87 -19.58 -2.39
CA LYS A 134 -6.10 -21.03 -2.26
C LYS A 134 -7.59 -21.37 -2.33
N ARG A 135 -8.45 -20.64 -1.60
CA ARG A 135 -9.90 -20.86 -1.64
C ARG A 135 -10.51 -20.55 -3.01
N LEU A 136 -10.02 -19.51 -3.68
CA LEU A 136 -10.54 -19.07 -4.97
C LEU A 136 -10.06 -19.91 -6.16
N LYS A 137 -8.83 -20.43 -6.12
CA LYS A 137 -8.17 -21.06 -7.28
C LYS A 137 -7.69 -22.50 -7.04
N GLY A 138 -7.81 -23.00 -5.82
CA GLY A 138 -7.40 -24.34 -5.40
C GLY A 138 -6.03 -24.39 -4.70
N GLU A 139 -5.74 -25.54 -4.10
CA GLU A 139 -4.58 -25.77 -3.20
C GLU A 139 -3.21 -25.52 -3.84
N HIS A 140 -3.10 -25.60 -5.17
CA HIS A 140 -1.84 -25.39 -5.90
C HIS A 140 -1.56 -23.92 -6.24
N ARG A 141 -2.36 -22.98 -5.73
CA ARG A 141 -2.23 -21.54 -5.95
C ARG A 141 -2.27 -20.81 -4.61
N PRO A 142 -1.53 -19.69 -4.44
CA PRO A 142 -0.65 -19.07 -5.43
C PRO A 142 0.67 -19.83 -5.60
N LEU A 143 1.39 -19.53 -6.68
CA LEU A 143 2.77 -20.01 -6.90
C LEU A 143 3.79 -19.13 -6.19
N ILE A 144 3.51 -17.83 -6.10
CA ILE A 144 4.34 -16.84 -5.40
C ILE A 144 3.60 -16.39 -4.14
N GLU A 145 4.28 -16.41 -3.00
CA GLU A 145 3.71 -16.02 -1.69
C GLU A 145 3.27 -14.54 -1.69
N GLU A 146 2.28 -14.21 -0.86
CA GLU A 146 1.66 -12.89 -0.80
C GLU A 146 2.64 -11.76 -0.52
N SER A 147 3.65 -12.02 0.32
CA SER A 147 4.69 -11.06 0.63
C SER A 147 5.47 -10.70 -0.64
N GLU A 148 5.98 -11.69 -1.38
CA GLU A 148 6.72 -11.45 -2.61
C GLU A 148 5.87 -10.75 -3.68
N ARG A 149 4.61 -11.18 -3.84
CA ARG A 149 3.65 -10.52 -4.75
C ARG A 149 3.43 -9.06 -4.38
N ALA A 150 3.30 -8.73 -3.10
CA ALA A 150 3.13 -7.37 -2.63
C ALA A 150 4.35 -6.48 -2.94
N HIS A 151 5.57 -6.98 -2.72
CA HIS A 151 6.80 -6.25 -3.03
C HIS A 151 6.97 -6.02 -4.54
N ILE A 152 6.69 -7.03 -5.36
CA ILE A 152 6.71 -6.92 -6.83
C ILE A 152 5.73 -5.83 -7.30
N LEU A 153 4.51 -5.81 -6.75
CA LEU A 153 3.52 -4.78 -7.08
C LEU A 153 3.96 -3.40 -6.60
N ALA A 154 4.45 -3.29 -5.37
CA ALA A 154 4.92 -2.03 -4.81
C ALA A 154 6.11 -1.42 -5.58
N ALA A 155 6.94 -2.25 -6.22
CA ALA A 155 8.01 -1.79 -7.09
C ALA A 155 7.51 -1.13 -8.40
N LEU A 156 6.23 -1.29 -8.77
CA LEU A 156 5.69 -0.63 -9.96
C LEU A 156 5.40 0.85 -9.70
N ASP A 157 5.93 1.72 -10.55
CA ASP A 157 5.75 3.18 -10.44
C ASP A 157 4.28 3.62 -10.49
N CYS A 158 3.43 2.88 -11.21
CA CYS A 158 2.01 3.20 -11.33
C CYS A 158 1.17 2.83 -10.11
N ILE A 159 1.74 2.17 -9.10
CA ILE A 159 1.03 1.80 -7.87
C ILE A 159 1.50 2.74 -6.76
N ASP A 160 0.54 3.34 -6.05
CA ASP A 160 0.82 4.21 -4.90
C ASP A 160 0.76 3.41 -3.59
N PHE A 161 -0.22 2.50 -3.45
CA PHE A 161 -0.33 1.64 -2.26
C PHE A 161 -0.78 0.21 -2.60
N VAL A 162 -0.34 -0.73 -1.77
CA VAL A 162 -0.77 -2.15 -1.78
C VAL A 162 -1.32 -2.49 -0.40
N VAL A 163 -2.47 -3.16 -0.37
CA VAL A 163 -3.07 -3.71 0.86
C VAL A 163 -3.40 -5.18 0.64
N ILE A 164 -2.95 -6.03 1.56
CA ILE A 164 -3.28 -7.46 1.54
C ILE A 164 -4.60 -7.66 2.29
N PHE A 165 -5.49 -8.49 1.73
CA PHE A 165 -6.75 -8.85 2.37
C PHE A 165 -7.01 -10.35 2.27
N ASP A 166 -7.66 -10.90 3.30
CA ASP A 166 -7.86 -12.33 3.47
C ASP A 166 -9.19 -12.82 2.92
N GLU A 167 -10.18 -11.94 2.79
CA GLU A 167 -11.55 -12.30 2.40
C GLU A 167 -11.63 -12.80 0.95
N ASP A 168 -12.72 -13.49 0.62
CA ASP A 168 -12.98 -13.94 -0.76
C ASP A 168 -13.35 -12.77 -1.69
N THR A 169 -13.79 -11.65 -1.11
CA THR A 169 -14.18 -10.44 -1.83
C THR A 169 -13.52 -9.21 -1.23
N PRO A 170 -13.23 -8.17 -2.03
CA PRO A 170 -12.59 -6.95 -1.54
C PRO A 170 -13.58 -5.99 -0.85
N LEU A 171 -14.78 -6.43 -0.45
CA LEU A 171 -15.85 -5.54 0.02
C LEU A 171 -15.44 -4.72 1.24
N ALA A 172 -14.84 -5.34 2.25
CA ALA A 172 -14.38 -4.65 3.45
C ALA A 172 -13.31 -3.58 3.13
N VAL A 173 -12.41 -3.88 2.19
CA VAL A 173 -11.39 -2.92 1.72
C VAL A 173 -12.05 -1.77 0.97
N ILE A 174 -13.01 -2.06 0.08
CA ILE A 174 -13.74 -1.04 -0.68
C ILE A 174 -14.53 -0.13 0.25
N GLU A 175 -15.19 -0.68 1.26
CA GLU A 175 -15.95 0.06 2.26
C GLU A 175 -15.03 0.99 3.07
N ALA A 176 -13.90 0.48 3.57
CA ALA A 176 -12.95 1.26 4.35
C ALA A 176 -12.28 2.38 3.55
N LEU A 177 -11.95 2.13 2.28
CA LEU A 177 -11.24 3.11 1.44
C LEU A 177 -12.20 4.07 0.72
N ALA A 178 -13.44 3.65 0.46
CA ALA A 178 -14.46 4.37 -0.32
C ALA A 178 -13.86 5.07 -1.57
N PRO A 179 -13.34 4.27 -2.53
CA PRO A 179 -12.63 4.80 -3.70
C PRO A 179 -13.58 5.56 -4.65
N ALA A 180 -13.05 6.54 -5.36
CA ALA A 180 -13.80 7.30 -6.36
C ALA A 180 -13.97 6.50 -7.67
N VAL A 181 -13.03 5.59 -7.96
CA VAL A 181 -13.05 4.74 -9.14
C VAL A 181 -12.70 3.30 -8.75
N LEU A 182 -13.58 2.36 -9.08
CA LEU A 182 -13.33 0.92 -8.97
C LEU A 182 -13.00 0.36 -10.34
N VAL A 183 -11.79 -0.14 -10.51
CA VAL A 183 -11.32 -0.68 -11.79
C VAL A 183 -11.35 -2.20 -11.75
N LYS A 184 -11.94 -2.81 -12.78
CA LYS A 184 -11.94 -4.25 -13.02
C LYS A 184 -11.50 -4.56 -14.44
N GLY A 185 -11.02 -5.77 -14.64
CA GLY A 185 -10.74 -6.29 -15.97
C GLY A 185 -12.03 -6.56 -16.75
N ALA A 186 -11.99 -6.44 -18.08
CA ALA A 186 -13.14 -6.65 -18.97
C ALA A 186 -13.66 -8.10 -19.04
N ASP A 187 -13.11 -9.02 -18.26
CA ASP A 187 -13.63 -10.40 -18.12
C ASP A 187 -14.93 -10.44 -17.28
N TYR A 188 -15.30 -9.33 -16.64
CA TYR A 188 -16.52 -9.18 -15.85
C TYR A 188 -17.50 -8.25 -16.56
N SER A 189 -18.81 -8.56 -16.50
CA SER A 189 -19.84 -7.55 -16.78
C SER A 189 -19.89 -6.54 -15.62
N VAL A 190 -20.34 -5.30 -15.88
CA VAL A 190 -20.40 -4.24 -14.85
C VAL A 190 -21.29 -4.69 -13.68
N GLU A 191 -22.32 -5.48 -13.97
CA GLU A 191 -23.29 -6.03 -13.02
C GLU A 191 -22.67 -7.08 -12.08
N GLU A 192 -21.61 -7.77 -12.49
CA GLU A 192 -20.92 -8.80 -11.71
C GLU A 192 -19.78 -8.21 -10.85
N VAL A 193 -19.54 -6.90 -10.94
CA VAL A 193 -18.46 -6.25 -10.21
C VAL A 193 -18.80 -6.16 -8.73
N VAL A 194 -18.17 -7.04 -7.94
CA VAL A 194 -18.23 -7.00 -6.48
C VAL A 194 -17.72 -5.64 -5.97
N GLY A 195 -18.58 -4.95 -5.20
CA GLY A 195 -18.31 -3.61 -4.65
C GLY A 195 -18.86 -2.45 -5.49
N ARG A 196 -19.49 -2.72 -6.64
CA ARG A 196 -20.14 -1.68 -7.48
C ARG A 196 -21.12 -0.82 -6.69
N GLU A 197 -22.10 -1.45 -6.04
CA GLU A 197 -23.17 -0.73 -5.33
C GLU A 197 -22.61 0.18 -4.23
N LEU A 198 -21.60 -0.28 -3.49
CA LEU A 198 -20.92 0.51 -2.46
C LEU A 198 -20.24 1.75 -3.05
N VAL A 199 -19.53 1.58 -4.18
CA VAL A 199 -18.80 2.67 -4.83
C VAL A 199 -19.75 3.67 -5.46
N GLU A 200 -20.80 3.22 -6.15
CA GLU A 200 -21.82 4.08 -6.76
C GLU A 200 -22.64 4.83 -5.68
N ALA A 201 -23.00 4.17 -4.59
CA ALA A 201 -23.68 4.82 -3.45
C ALA A 201 -22.81 5.91 -2.80
N GLY A 202 -21.49 5.75 -2.83
CA GLY A 202 -20.51 6.76 -2.40
C GLY A 202 -20.24 7.88 -3.41
N GLY A 203 -20.91 7.88 -4.58
CA GLY A 203 -20.71 8.85 -5.65
C GLY A 203 -19.49 8.56 -6.55
N GLY A 204 -18.88 7.38 -6.42
CA GLY A 204 -17.83 6.88 -7.31
C GLY A 204 -18.40 6.22 -8.57
N ARG A 205 -17.52 5.62 -9.37
CA ARG A 205 -17.89 4.88 -10.59
C ARG A 205 -17.08 3.60 -10.77
N VAL A 206 -17.62 2.66 -11.53
CA VAL A 206 -16.92 1.45 -11.96
C VAL A 206 -16.39 1.62 -13.37
N GLU A 207 -15.14 1.23 -13.60
CA GLU A 207 -14.47 1.29 -14.90
C GLU A 207 -13.98 -0.11 -15.29
N LEU A 208 -14.39 -0.57 -16.48
CA LEU A 208 -13.91 -1.83 -17.04
C LEU A 208 -12.77 -1.58 -18.01
N VAL A 209 -11.60 -2.11 -17.69
CA VAL A 209 -10.41 -1.98 -18.53
C VAL A 209 -10.17 -3.27 -19.30
N GLN A 210 -10.14 -3.17 -20.63
CA GLN A 210 -9.81 -4.30 -21.48
C GLN A 210 -8.37 -4.79 -21.22
N PHE A 211 -8.27 -6.09 -20.94
CA PHE A 211 -7.00 -6.79 -20.91
C PHE A 211 -6.34 -6.76 -22.29
N VAL A 212 -5.01 -6.74 -22.29
CA VAL A 212 -4.25 -6.85 -23.52
C VAL A 212 -4.22 -8.32 -23.93
N ASP A 213 -4.70 -8.61 -25.14
CA ASP A 213 -4.85 -9.96 -25.66
C ASP A 213 -3.59 -10.82 -25.55
N GLY A 214 -3.80 -12.10 -25.25
CA GLY A 214 -2.83 -13.16 -25.54
C GLY A 214 -1.92 -13.61 -24.40
N ARG A 215 -2.04 -13.07 -23.17
CA ARG A 215 -1.15 -13.42 -22.05
C ARG A 215 -1.94 -13.61 -20.75
N SER A 216 -1.93 -14.84 -20.23
CA SER A 216 -2.46 -15.19 -18.92
C SER A 216 -1.44 -16.04 -18.16
N THR A 217 -1.51 -16.01 -16.83
CA THR A 217 -0.70 -16.87 -15.95
C THR A 217 -0.80 -18.36 -16.33
N SER A 218 -2.00 -18.84 -16.66
CA SER A 218 -2.20 -20.24 -17.11
C SER A 218 -1.43 -20.54 -18.38
N ARG A 219 -1.46 -19.66 -19.40
CA ARG A 219 -0.71 -19.87 -20.65
C ARG A 219 0.80 -19.86 -20.46
N ILE A 220 1.31 -19.12 -19.47
CA ILE A 220 2.74 -19.16 -19.12
C ILE A 220 3.09 -20.55 -18.57
N ILE A 221 2.24 -21.09 -17.70
CA ILE A 221 2.46 -22.41 -17.09
C ILE A 221 2.32 -23.52 -18.13
N ASP A 222 1.30 -23.46 -18.99
CA ASP A 222 1.13 -24.42 -20.08
C ASP A 222 2.36 -24.45 -21.01
N LYS A 223 2.95 -23.27 -21.27
CA LYS A 223 4.21 -23.18 -22.03
C LYS A 223 5.40 -23.80 -21.29
N ILE A 224 5.49 -23.61 -19.97
CA ILE A 224 6.54 -24.23 -19.15
C ILE A 224 6.40 -25.75 -19.19
N LEU A 225 5.19 -26.28 -18.95
CA LEU A 225 4.87 -27.71 -19.00
C LEU A 225 5.03 -28.33 -20.40
N ALA A 226 4.93 -27.54 -21.47
CA ALA A 226 5.20 -28.01 -22.83
C ALA A 226 6.70 -27.98 -23.19
N SER A 227 7.52 -27.24 -22.44
CA SER A 227 8.95 -27.05 -22.72
C SER A 227 9.87 -27.95 -21.88
N TYR A 228 9.35 -28.51 -20.78
CA TYR A 228 10.05 -29.36 -19.82
C TYR A 228 9.19 -30.57 -19.45
#